data_AF-A0A956YCM8-F1
#
_entry.id   AF-A0A956YCM8-F1
#
_cell.length_a   1.000
_cell.length_b   1.000
_cell.length_c   1.000
_cell.angle_alpha   90.00
_cell.angle_beta   90.00
_cell.angle_gamma   90.00
#
_symmetry.space_group_name_H-M   'P 1'
#
loop_
_entity.id
_entity.type
_entity.pdbx_description
1 polymer ?
#
loop_
_entity_poly.entity_id
_entity_poly.type
_entity_poly.pdbx_seq_one_letter_code
_entity_poly.pdbx_strand_id
1 'polypeptide(L)'
;MKQFPLGTIDITPAALERLEAAKSHVDSLLARHQAGDWGDVDAFTQRMNERSSTHAEPVSSVYELPNSSQIRIITSPDRSLTRVLLAEEVEQREVSAVEGYDAMAPTYDLGTNPLIVVEEPHVEAILRSIPITNALDVGRVQADMP
;
A
#
# COMPACT_ATOMS: atom_id res chain seq x y z
N MET A 1 5.22 15.47 -17.57
CA MET A 1 5.24 14.06 -17.11
C MET A 1 5.76 14.03 -15.68
N LYS A 2 5.08 13.34 -14.77
CA LYS A 2 5.45 13.30 -13.35
C LYS A 2 6.44 12.16 -13.13
N GLN A 3 7.71 12.39 -13.48
CA GLN A 3 8.76 11.41 -13.23
C GLN A 3 9.06 11.37 -11.73
N PHE A 4 9.08 10.18 -11.15
CA PHE A 4 9.49 9.93 -9.75
C PHE A 4 10.77 9.08 -9.73
N PRO A 5 11.60 9.18 -8.68
CA PRO A 5 12.79 8.35 -8.57
C PRO A 5 12.41 6.88 -8.37
N LEU A 6 13.15 5.97 -9.01
CA LEU A 6 12.97 4.52 -8.87
C LEU A 6 13.81 3.95 -7.70
N GLY A 7 14.79 4.71 -7.20
CA GLY A 7 15.69 4.23 -6.16
C GLY A 7 16.52 3.03 -6.59
N THR A 8 16.80 2.12 -5.65
CA THR A 8 17.48 0.85 -5.93
C THR A 8 16.54 -0.09 -6.67
N ILE A 9 17.01 -0.76 -7.72
CA ILE A 9 16.21 -1.74 -8.46
C ILE A 9 16.58 -3.14 -7.99
N ASP A 10 15.57 -3.90 -7.56
CA ASP A 10 15.66 -5.29 -7.12
C ASP A 10 14.77 -6.15 -8.04
N ILE A 11 15.32 -7.19 -8.65
CA ILE A 11 14.60 -8.05 -9.59
C ILE A 11 14.62 -9.48 -9.02
N THR A 12 13.44 -10.08 -8.84
CA THR A 12 13.38 -11.47 -8.36
C THR A 12 13.97 -12.42 -9.40
N PRO A 13 14.61 -13.53 -9.00
CA PRO A 13 15.15 -14.51 -9.94
C PRO A 13 14.10 -15.06 -10.92
N ALA A 14 12.87 -15.28 -10.44
CA ALA A 14 11.76 -15.77 -11.26
C ALA A 14 11.33 -14.74 -12.32
N ALA A 15 11.24 -13.44 -11.95
CA ALA A 15 10.95 -12.38 -12.91
C ALA A 15 12.04 -12.25 -13.97
N LEU A 16 13.32 -12.34 -13.57
CA LEU A 16 14.45 -12.31 -14.50
C LEU A 16 14.36 -13.45 -15.52
N GLU A 17 14.11 -14.69 -15.07
CA GLU A 17 13.97 -15.85 -15.94
C GLU A 17 12.83 -15.65 -16.97
N ARG A 18 11.67 -15.13 -16.53
CA ARG A 18 10.54 -14.88 -17.45
C ARG A 18 10.83 -13.76 -18.45
N LEU A 19 11.51 -12.70 -18.02
CA LEU A 19 11.93 -11.61 -18.89
C LEU A 19 12.90 -12.10 -19.99
N GLU A 20 13.88 -12.92 -19.62
CA GLU A 20 14.83 -13.53 -20.55
C GLU A 20 14.14 -14.47 -21.54
N ALA A 21 13.28 -15.36 -21.06
CA ALA A 21 12.51 -16.27 -21.91
C ALA A 21 11.59 -15.52 -22.89
N ALA A 22 11.04 -14.39 -22.47
CA ALA A 22 10.20 -13.52 -23.30
C ALA A 22 10.99 -12.56 -24.20
N LYS A 23 12.33 -12.52 -24.11
CA LYS A 23 13.20 -11.53 -24.78
C LYS A 23 12.73 -10.09 -24.54
N SER A 24 12.24 -9.82 -23.33
CA SER A 24 11.69 -8.52 -22.96
C SER A 24 12.67 -7.77 -22.05
N HIS A 25 12.85 -6.47 -22.31
CA HIS A 25 13.78 -5.65 -21.57
C HIS A 25 13.11 -4.97 -20.37
N VAL A 26 13.68 -5.16 -19.17
CA VAL A 26 13.18 -4.56 -17.93
C VAL A 26 13.21 -3.03 -17.99
N ASP A 27 14.21 -2.44 -18.65
CA ASP A 27 14.36 -0.99 -18.81
C ASP A 27 13.14 -0.34 -19.47
N SER A 28 12.56 -1.01 -20.46
CA SER A 28 11.35 -0.54 -21.14
C SER A 28 10.14 -0.52 -20.20
N LEU A 29 10.02 -1.52 -19.32
CA LEU A 29 8.94 -1.59 -18.34
C LEU A 29 9.13 -0.55 -17.23
N LEU A 30 10.37 -0.35 -16.77
CA LEU A 30 10.71 0.69 -15.78
C LEU A 30 10.46 2.09 -16.34
N ALA A 31 10.79 2.35 -17.61
CA ALA A 31 10.52 3.62 -18.26
C ALA A 31 9.02 3.90 -18.36
N ARG A 32 8.21 2.89 -18.69
CA ARG A 32 6.73 2.98 -18.70
C ARG A 32 6.20 3.28 -17.30
N HIS A 33 6.68 2.56 -16.29
CA HIS A 33 6.31 2.75 -14.89
C HIS A 33 6.59 4.19 -14.44
N GLN A 34 7.80 4.68 -14.70
CA GLN A 34 8.20 6.03 -14.34
C GLN A 34 7.43 7.11 -15.11
N ALA A 35 6.98 6.81 -16.34
CA ALA A 35 6.20 7.71 -17.17
C ALA A 35 4.72 7.82 -16.77
N GLY A 36 4.24 6.92 -15.90
CA GLY A 36 2.82 6.86 -15.53
C GLY A 36 1.99 5.91 -16.37
N ASP A 37 2.61 5.06 -17.18
CA ASP A 37 1.93 3.95 -17.85
C ASP A 37 1.90 2.77 -16.89
N TRP A 38 0.74 2.56 -16.26
CA TRP A 38 0.57 1.55 -15.22
C TRP A 38 0.30 0.14 -15.77
N GLY A 39 0.09 0.00 -17.08
CA GLY A 39 -0.30 -1.26 -17.70
C GLY A 39 -1.66 -1.78 -17.19
N ASP A 40 -1.72 -3.07 -16.89
CA ASP A 40 -2.94 -3.81 -16.55
C ASP A 40 -3.23 -3.81 -15.05
N VAL A 41 -3.48 -2.62 -14.50
CA VAL A 41 -3.92 -2.45 -13.10
C VAL A 41 -5.40 -2.07 -13.03
N ASP A 42 -6.05 -2.39 -11.91
CA ASP A 42 -7.43 -2.01 -11.68
C ASP A 42 -7.60 -0.49 -11.46
N ALA A 43 -8.86 -0.03 -11.52
CA ALA A 43 -9.19 1.38 -11.36
C ALA A 43 -8.82 1.94 -9.98
N PHE A 44 -8.77 1.10 -8.94
CA PHE A 44 -8.38 1.51 -7.60
C PHE A 44 -6.88 1.83 -7.56
N THR A 45 -6.05 0.90 -8.05
CA THR A 45 -4.59 1.03 -8.14
C THR A 45 -4.21 2.22 -9.02
N GLN A 46 -4.88 2.41 -10.16
CA GLN A 46 -4.65 3.56 -11.03
C GLN A 46 -4.87 4.88 -10.28
N ARG A 47 -5.98 5.02 -9.55
CA ARG A 47 -6.27 6.21 -8.72
C ARG A 47 -5.26 6.39 -7.59
N MET A 48 -4.82 5.31 -6.96
CA MET A 48 -3.79 5.36 -5.93
C MET A 48 -2.47 5.87 -6.51
N ASN A 49 -2.00 5.30 -7.62
CA ASN A 49 -0.77 5.74 -8.29
C ASN A 49 -0.79 7.23 -8.65
N GLU A 50 -1.91 7.75 -9.14
CA GLU A 50 -2.07 9.17 -9.46
C GLU A 50 -1.92 10.07 -8.21
N ARG A 51 -2.41 9.59 -7.06
CA ARG A 51 -2.36 10.26 -5.75
C ARG A 51 -1.03 10.07 -5.01
N SER A 52 -0.25 9.03 -5.32
CA SER A 52 1.07 8.74 -4.74
C SER A 52 2.13 9.82 -5.04
N SER A 53 1.77 10.85 -5.80
CA SER A 53 2.61 12.00 -6.04
C SER A 53 2.65 13.03 -4.90
N THR A 54 1.75 12.90 -3.93
CA THR A 54 1.67 13.75 -2.72
C THR A 54 1.61 12.94 -1.42
N HIS A 55 1.25 11.66 -1.49
CA HIS A 55 1.02 10.80 -0.33
C HIS A 55 2.04 9.66 -0.36
N ALA A 56 2.55 9.28 0.82
CA ALA A 56 3.55 8.24 1.03
C ALA A 56 2.99 6.83 0.76
N GLU A 57 2.54 6.60 -0.46
CA GLU A 57 1.97 5.34 -0.93
C GLU A 57 2.89 4.73 -1.99
N PRO A 58 2.96 3.39 -2.07
CA PRO A 58 3.69 2.73 -3.13
C PRO A 58 3.05 3.03 -4.50
N VAL A 59 3.84 2.92 -5.56
CA VAL A 59 3.36 2.97 -6.94
C VAL A 59 3.48 1.58 -7.52
N SER A 60 2.42 1.05 -8.15
CA SER A 60 2.43 -0.29 -8.72
C SER A 60 1.98 -0.33 -10.17
N SER A 61 2.64 -1.14 -10.99
CA SER A 61 2.27 -1.38 -12.39
C SER A 61 2.35 -2.86 -12.72
N VAL A 62 1.57 -3.28 -13.70
CA VAL A 62 1.54 -4.68 -14.16
C VAL A 62 1.64 -4.70 -15.68
N TYR A 63 2.56 -5.50 -16.21
CA TYR A 63 2.79 -5.63 -17.63
C TYR A 63 2.74 -7.09 -18.06
N GLU A 64 1.94 -7.38 -19.07
CA GLU A 64 1.94 -8.67 -19.73
C GLU A 64 3.14 -8.78 -20.69
N LEU A 65 3.87 -9.89 -20.59
CA LEU A 65 4.96 -10.23 -21.48
C LEU A 65 4.44 -11.05 -22.68
N PRO A 66 5.18 -11.13 -23.80
CA PRO A 66 4.81 -11.94 -24.96
C PRO A 66 4.57 -13.44 -24.68
N ASN A 67 5.10 -13.97 -23.58
CA ASN A 67 4.90 -15.35 -23.15
C ASN A 67 3.74 -15.52 -22.14
N SER A 68 2.85 -14.52 -22.06
CA SER A 68 1.71 -14.45 -21.14
C SER A 68 2.08 -14.45 -19.65
N SER A 69 3.36 -14.29 -19.30
CA SER A 69 3.76 -14.01 -17.92
C SER A 69 3.45 -12.55 -17.59
N GLN A 70 3.06 -12.28 -16.34
CA GLN A 70 2.82 -10.92 -15.87
C GLN A 70 3.94 -10.46 -14.94
N ILE A 71 4.54 -9.33 -15.28
CA ILE A 71 5.54 -8.65 -14.44
C ILE A 71 4.86 -7.53 -13.69
N ARG A 72 5.01 -7.53 -12.37
CA ARG A 72 4.65 -6.42 -11.51
C ARG A 72 5.90 -5.60 -11.19
N ILE A 73 5.75 -4.29 -11.18
CA ILE A 73 6.78 -3.34 -10.72
C ILE A 73 6.17 -2.53 -9.57
N ILE A 74 6.87 -2.47 -8.44
CA ILE A 74 6.42 -1.75 -7.25
C ILE A 74 7.53 -0.82 -6.77
N THR A 75 7.27 0.49 -6.75
CA THR A 75 8.14 1.48 -6.12
C THR A 75 7.64 1.79 -4.73
N SER A 76 8.52 1.70 -3.72
CA SER A 76 8.22 1.95 -2.31
C SER A 76 7.71 3.38 -2.07
N PRO A 77 6.92 3.63 -1.00
CA PRO A 77 6.44 4.96 -0.61
C PRO A 77 7.48 6.08 -0.63
N ASP A 78 8.66 5.81 -0.07
CA ASP A 78 9.80 6.71 0.06
C ASP A 78 10.68 6.76 -1.21
N ARG A 79 10.31 5.99 -2.25
CA ARG A 79 11.00 5.89 -3.53
C ARG A 79 12.45 5.42 -3.42
N SER A 80 12.80 4.73 -2.35
CA SER A 80 14.15 4.18 -2.13
C SER A 80 14.39 2.84 -2.82
N LEU A 81 13.31 2.10 -3.13
CA LEU A 81 13.36 0.77 -3.72
C LEU A 81 12.28 0.60 -4.79
N THR A 82 12.66 0.04 -5.94
CA THR A 82 11.75 -0.52 -6.94
C THR A 82 11.99 -2.02 -7.04
N ARG A 83 10.96 -2.82 -6.77
CA ARG A 83 11.00 -4.26 -6.96
C ARG A 83 10.29 -4.66 -8.25
N VAL A 84 10.95 -5.52 -9.03
CA VAL A 84 10.41 -6.18 -10.23
C VAL A 84 10.22 -7.65 -9.89
N LEU A 85 8.99 -8.14 -9.98
CA LEU A 85 8.58 -9.48 -9.58
C LEU A 85 7.47 -10.00 -10.49
N LEU A 86 7.19 -11.29 -10.47
CA LEU A 86 6.01 -11.85 -11.13
C LEU A 86 4.75 -11.40 -10.39
N ALA A 87 3.64 -11.23 -11.12
CA ALA A 87 2.37 -10.88 -10.49
C ALA A 87 1.92 -11.92 -9.45
N GLU A 88 2.22 -13.20 -9.69
CA GLU A 88 1.93 -14.32 -8.78
C GLU A 88 2.83 -14.37 -7.52
N GLU A 89 3.96 -13.67 -7.52
CA GLU A 89 4.82 -13.56 -6.32
C GLU A 89 4.23 -12.59 -5.28
N VAL A 90 3.24 -11.77 -5.67
CA VAL A 90 2.48 -10.93 -4.74
C VAL A 90 1.26 -11.69 -4.27
N GLU A 91 1.28 -12.12 -3.00
CA GLU A 91 0.09 -12.63 -2.33
C GLU A 91 -0.95 -11.50 -2.20
N GLN A 92 -1.94 -11.50 -3.08
CA GLN A 92 -3.17 -10.74 -2.90
C GLN A 92 -4.19 -11.64 -2.21
N ARG A 93 -4.30 -11.47 -0.89
CA ARG A 93 -5.27 -12.21 -0.07
C ARG A 93 -6.40 -11.28 0.34
N GLU A 94 -7.62 -11.63 -0.05
CA GLU A 94 -8.80 -11.00 0.52
C GLU A 94 -8.96 -11.46 1.97
N VAL A 95 -9.05 -10.50 2.88
CA VAL A 95 -9.22 -10.73 4.32
C VAL A 95 -10.58 -10.21 4.75
N SER A 96 -11.15 -10.83 5.78
CA SER A 96 -12.35 -10.28 6.41
C SER A 96 -12.07 -8.87 6.95
N ALA A 97 -13.10 -8.04 7.11
CA ALA A 97 -12.93 -6.72 7.70
C ALA A 97 -12.28 -6.76 9.09
N VAL A 98 -12.60 -7.79 9.88
CA VAL A 98 -12.01 -8.01 11.21
C VAL A 98 -10.52 -8.32 11.09
N GLU A 99 -10.15 -9.26 10.25
CA GLU A 99 -8.75 -9.66 10.06
C GLU A 99 -7.92 -8.53 9.46
N GLY A 100 -8.47 -7.79 8.49
CA GLY A 100 -7.82 -6.61 7.93
C GLY A 100 -7.63 -5.51 8.98
N TYR A 101 -8.63 -5.29 9.84
CA TYR A 101 -8.53 -4.37 10.96
C TYR A 101 -7.45 -4.81 11.94
N ASP A 102 -7.41 -6.07 12.35
CA ASP A 102 -6.39 -6.59 13.29
C ASP A 102 -4.97 -6.48 12.73
N ALA A 103 -4.78 -6.66 11.42
CA ALA A 103 -3.49 -6.49 10.76
C ALA A 103 -3.04 -5.02 10.68
N MET A 104 -3.99 -4.10 10.47
CA MET A 104 -3.69 -2.66 10.39
C MET A 104 -3.71 -1.96 11.75
N ALA A 105 -4.43 -2.48 12.74
CA ALA A 105 -4.59 -1.92 14.09
C ALA A 105 -3.26 -1.47 14.71
N PRO A 106 -2.16 -2.25 14.65
CA PRO A 106 -0.87 -1.86 15.21
C PRO A 106 -0.19 -0.68 14.51
N THR A 107 -0.64 -0.32 13.30
CA THR A 107 -0.12 0.82 12.54
C THR A 107 -0.88 2.12 12.80
N TYR A 108 -2.08 2.04 13.39
CA TYR A 108 -2.74 3.20 13.97
C TYR A 108 -1.96 3.64 15.21
N ASP A 109 -1.95 4.94 15.51
CA ASP A 109 -1.22 5.56 16.62
C ASP A 109 0.32 5.58 16.53
N LEU A 110 0.91 5.26 15.39
CA LEU A 110 2.36 5.43 15.16
C LEU A 110 2.82 6.89 15.09
N GLY A 111 1.89 7.86 15.13
CA GLY A 111 2.18 9.28 15.19
C GLY A 111 1.11 10.05 15.94
N THR A 112 1.51 11.11 16.65
CA THR A 112 0.56 12.02 17.31
C THR A 112 -0.20 12.82 16.25
N ASN A 113 -1.51 12.62 16.13
CA ASN A 113 -2.34 13.49 15.29
C ASN A 113 -2.34 14.91 15.89
N PRO A 114 -1.82 15.93 15.19
CA PRO A 114 -1.72 17.29 15.73
C PRO A 114 -3.09 17.93 16.01
N LEU A 115 -4.17 17.39 15.42
CA LEU A 115 -5.54 17.83 15.71
C LEU A 115 -6.01 17.41 17.11
N ILE A 116 -5.46 16.34 17.69
CA ILE A 116 -5.81 15.91 19.06
C ILE A 116 -5.59 17.07 20.03
N VAL A 117 -4.44 17.74 19.97
CA VAL A 117 -4.09 18.86 20.87
C VAL A 117 -5.08 20.04 20.74
N VAL A 118 -5.62 20.26 19.54
CA VAL A 118 -6.58 21.34 19.27
C VAL A 118 -7.99 20.97 19.73
N GLU A 119 -8.35 19.70 19.55
CA GLU A 119 -9.69 19.18 19.83
C GLU A 119 -9.88 18.81 21.31
N GLU A 120 -8.83 18.39 22.02
CA GLU A 120 -8.88 17.86 23.39
C GLU A 120 -9.66 18.75 24.37
N PRO A 121 -9.46 20.09 24.42
CA PRO A 121 -10.22 20.95 25.32
C PRO A 121 -11.72 21.00 25.00
N HIS A 122 -12.08 20.88 23.72
CA HIS A 122 -13.46 20.90 23.25
C HIS A 122 -14.14 19.55 23.49
N VAL A 123 -13.42 18.45 23.22
CA VAL A 123 -13.88 17.09 23.46
C VAL A 123 -14.09 16.86 24.96
N GLU A 124 -13.16 17.26 25.82
CA GLU A 124 -13.30 17.17 27.29
C GLU A 124 -14.52 17.92 27.82
N ALA A 125 -14.78 19.12 27.30
CA ALA A 125 -15.96 19.90 27.68
C ALA A 125 -17.26 19.17 27.31
N ILE A 126 -17.30 18.55 26.12
CA ILE A 126 -18.43 17.76 25.67
C ILE A 126 -18.58 16.51 26.53
N LEU A 127 -17.52 15.71 26.74
CA LEU A 127 -17.57 14.48 27.52
C LEU A 127 -18.07 14.71 28.95
N ARG A 128 -17.65 15.79 29.61
CA ARG A 128 -18.12 16.17 30.95
C ARG A 128 -19.60 16.58 30.99
N SER A 129 -20.15 17.03 29.86
CA SER A 129 -21.56 17.43 29.75
C SER A 129 -22.49 16.23 29.49
N ILE A 130 -21.95 15.10 29.03
CA ILE A 130 -22.74 13.91 28.74
C ILE A 130 -22.86 13.07 30.03
N PRO A 131 -24.08 12.66 30.43
CA PRO A 131 -24.30 11.85 31.64
C PRO A 131 -23.98 10.36 31.40
N ILE A 132 -22.77 10.07 30.89
CA ILE A 132 -22.27 8.70 30.77
C ILE A 132 -21.33 8.45 31.96
N THR A 133 -21.67 7.46 32.78
CA THR A 133 -20.85 7.06 33.94
C THR A 133 -19.84 5.95 33.61
N ASN A 134 -20.06 5.20 32.52
CA ASN A 134 -19.19 4.13 32.04
C ASN A 134 -19.16 4.12 30.52
N ALA A 135 -17.97 3.99 29.93
CA ALA A 135 -17.81 3.69 28.50
C ALA A 135 -17.41 2.22 28.35
N LEU A 136 -18.08 1.51 27.42
CA LEU A 136 -17.68 0.16 27.03
C LEU A 136 -16.57 0.28 25.99
N ASP A 137 -15.35 -0.12 26.35
CA ASP A 137 -14.25 -0.28 25.40
C ASP A 137 -14.49 -1.55 24.57
N VAL A 138 -14.96 -1.36 23.34
CA VAL A 138 -15.22 -2.46 22.38
C VAL A 138 -13.96 -2.91 21.64
N GLY A 139 -12.79 -2.31 21.90
CA GLY A 139 -11.53 -2.59 21.22
C GLY A 139 -10.71 -3.72 21.82
N ARG A 140 -11.00 -4.14 23.06
CA ARG A 140 -10.47 -5.39 23.64
C ARG A 140 -11.53 -6.47 23.55
N VAL A 141 -11.29 -7.47 22.72
CA VAL A 141 -11.91 -8.78 22.96
C VAL A 141 -11.48 -9.20 24.37
N GLN A 142 -12.43 -9.17 25.30
CA GLN A 142 -12.26 -9.72 26.63
C GLN A 142 -12.07 -11.23 26.46
N ALA A 143 -10.81 -11.66 26.37
CA ALA A 143 -10.46 -13.07 26.49
C ALA A 143 -10.64 -13.45 27.96
N ASP A 144 -11.88 -13.66 28.37
CA ASP A 144 -12.21 -14.36 29.62
C ASP A 144 -13.12 -15.53 29.28
N MET A 145 -12.47 -16.67 29.04
CA MET A 145 -13.02 -18.00 29.39
C MET A 145 -13.19 -18.04 30.91
N PRO A 146 -14.28 -18.64 31.43
CA PRO A 146 -14.44 -20.10 31.40
C PRO A 146 -15.64 -20.62 30.61
#